data_AF-A0A8H3L894-F1
#
_entry.id   AF-A0A8H3L894-F1
#
_cell.length_a   1.000
_cell.length_b   1.000
_cell.length_c   1.000
_cell.angle_alpha   90.00
_cell.angle_beta   90.00
_cell.angle_gamma   90.00
#
_symmetry.space_group_name_H-M   'P 1'
#
loop_
_entity.id
_entity.type
_entity.pdbx_description
1 polymer ?
#
loop_
_entity_poly.entity_id
_entity_poly.type
_entity_poly.pdbx_seq_one_letter_code
_entity_poly.pdbx_strand_id
1 'polypeptide(L)'
;MEESDNVFSKVHLHIGDVITIYEEDSGECYAIIKGIFKYKGNDDKYYAFITIDWFDNINRIHNVLKCPLFHIQTSQDIRWRRIFLISIIDHVQKVHFVYDTKIDLWIKNNYYFTAI
;
A
#
# COMPACT_ATOMS: atom_id res chain seq x y z
N MET A 1 0.31 0.60 -37.70
CA MET A 1 1.13 0.63 -36.48
C MET A 1 0.51 1.71 -35.63
N GLU A 2 -0.46 1.35 -34.79
CA GLU A 2 -1.17 2.30 -33.95
C GLU A 2 -0.31 2.53 -32.70
N GLU A 3 0.26 3.74 -32.57
CA GLU A 3 0.78 4.22 -31.30
C GLU A 3 -0.43 4.40 -30.38
N SER A 4 -0.65 3.44 -29.48
CA SER A 4 -1.58 3.66 -28.38
C SER A 4 -1.04 4.80 -27.54
N ASP A 5 -1.77 5.93 -27.49
CA ASP A 5 -1.53 7.01 -26.55
C ASP A 5 -1.37 6.41 -25.16
N ASN A 6 -0.13 6.28 -24.70
CA ASN A 6 0.17 5.70 -23.41
C ASN A 6 -0.27 6.71 -22.35
N VAL A 7 -1.51 6.58 -21.87
CA VAL A 7 -2.10 7.48 -20.88
C VAL A 7 -1.33 7.32 -19.58
N PHE A 8 -0.30 8.14 -19.39
CA PHE A 8 0.44 8.22 -18.14
C PHE A 8 -0.49 8.81 -17.06
N SER A 9 -0.97 7.95 -16.18
CA SER A 9 -1.73 8.38 -15.00
C SER A 9 -0.77 8.99 -13.97
N LYS A 10 -0.90 10.29 -13.72
CA LYS A 10 -0.13 10.97 -12.68
C LYS A 10 -0.62 10.54 -11.30
N VAL A 11 0.16 9.72 -10.60
CA VAL A 11 -0.13 9.31 -9.22
C VAL A 11 0.46 10.34 -8.25
N HIS A 12 -0.35 10.81 -7.30
CA HIS A 12 0.13 11.60 -6.17
C HIS A 12 0.25 10.68 -4.96
N LEU A 13 1.43 10.66 -4.34
CA LEU A 13 1.73 9.80 -3.19
C LEU A 13 2.15 10.65 -1.99
N HIS A 14 1.58 10.35 -0.84
CA HIS A 14 1.81 11.03 0.42
C HIS A 14 2.21 10.03 1.51
N ILE A 15 2.82 10.53 2.59
CA ILE A 15 3.00 9.73 3.80
C ILE A 15 1.61 9.49 4.41
N GLY A 16 1.34 8.26 4.82
CA GLY A 16 0.04 7.81 5.33
C GLY A 16 -0.86 7.17 4.26
N ASP A 17 -0.49 7.28 2.99
CA ASP A 17 -1.20 6.62 1.90
C ASP A 17 -1.10 5.10 2.01
N VAL A 18 -2.24 4.42 1.83
CA VAL A 18 -2.28 2.95 1.76
C VAL A 18 -2.12 2.51 0.32
N ILE A 19 -1.17 1.62 0.08
CA ILE A 19 -0.82 1.11 -1.24
C ILE A 19 -0.96 -0.40 -1.29
N THR A 20 -1.12 -0.90 -2.52
CA THR A 20 -1.06 -2.32 -2.83
C THR A 20 0.31 -2.64 -3.42
N ILE A 21 0.93 -3.71 -2.96
CA ILE A 21 2.19 -4.26 -3.49
C ILE A 21 1.95 -5.74 -3.82
N TYR A 22 2.33 -6.16 -5.02
CA TYR A 22 2.31 -7.57 -5.39
C TYR A 22 3.65 -8.21 -5.05
N GLU A 23 3.62 -9.26 -4.22
CA GLU A 23 4.78 -10.12 -3.95
C GLU A 23 4.55 -11.50 -4.59
N GLU A 24 5.57 -12.05 -5.25
CA GLU A 24 5.45 -13.33 -6.01
C GLU A 24 4.85 -14.47 -5.19
N ASP A 25 5.27 -14.62 -3.93
CA ASP A 25 4.82 -15.70 -3.05
C ASP A 25 3.50 -15.41 -2.31
N SER A 26 3.17 -14.12 -2.13
CA SER A 26 2.07 -13.69 -1.24
C SER A 26 0.86 -13.12 -2.00
N GLY A 27 1.00 -12.87 -3.30
CA GLY A 27 0.01 -12.16 -4.09
C GLY A 27 -0.15 -10.71 -3.63
N GLU A 28 -1.40 -10.27 -3.50
CA GLU A 28 -1.76 -8.89 -3.18
C GLU A 28 -1.54 -8.56 -1.69
N CYS A 29 -0.54 -7.73 -1.41
CA CYS A 29 -0.22 -7.25 -0.07
C CYS A 29 -0.58 -5.76 0.08
N TYR A 30 -0.87 -5.32 1.30
CA TYR A 30 -1.20 -3.92 1.58
C TYR A 30 -0.18 -3.31 2.53
N ALA A 31 0.15 -2.04 2.32
CA ALA A 31 1.07 -1.32 3.18
C ALA A 31 0.70 0.16 3.31
N ILE A 32 1.11 0.79 4.39
CA ILE A 32 1.01 2.24 4.58
C ILE A 32 2.37 2.91 4.38
N ILE A 33 2.42 3.99 3.61
CA ILE A 33 3.66 4.75 3.39
C ILE A 33 4.05 5.48 4.67
N LYS A 34 5.29 5.29 5.11
CA LYS A 34 5.88 5.93 6.29
C LYS A 34 6.89 7.02 5.93
N GLY A 35 7.46 6.95 4.73
CA GLY A 35 8.44 7.90 4.26
C GLY A 35 8.64 7.81 2.76
N ILE A 36 9.01 8.94 2.16
CA ILE A 36 9.35 9.05 0.75
C ILE A 36 10.68 9.79 0.68
N PHE A 37 11.66 9.20 0.02
CA PHE A 37 13.00 9.76 -0.05
C PHE A 37 13.67 9.47 -1.39
N LYS A 38 14.72 10.24 -1.70
CA LYS A 38 15.49 10.11 -2.93
C LYS A 38 16.91 9.71 -2.57
N TYR A 39 17.47 8.75 -3.31
CA TYR A 39 18.83 8.26 -3.08
C TYR A 39 19.59 8.21 -4.42
N LYS A 40 20.90 8.51 -4.37
CA LYS A 40 21.78 8.50 -5.54
C LYS A 40 22.37 7.09 -5.70
N GLY A 41 22.03 6.41 -6.78
CA GLY A 41 22.54 5.09 -7.12
C GLY A 41 24.00 5.14 -7.59
N ASN A 42 24.57 3.94 -7.79
CA ASN A 42 25.95 3.76 -8.25
C ASN A 42 26.17 4.22 -9.70
N ASP A 43 25.10 4.44 -10.45
CA ASP A 43 25.11 4.96 -11.83
C ASP A 43 24.98 6.48 -11.89
N ASP A 44 25.21 7.16 -10.76
CA ASP A 44 25.04 8.59 -10.54
C ASP A 44 23.63 9.14 -10.74
N LYS A 45 22.64 8.28 -11.00
CA LYS A 45 21.23 8.68 -11.12
C LYS A 45 20.56 8.68 -9.77
N TYR A 46 19.49 9.44 -9.67
CA TYR A 46 18.68 9.45 -8.47
C TYR A 46 17.39 8.65 -8.65
N TYR A 47 17.08 7.86 -7.63
CA TYR A 47 15.88 7.04 -7.56
C TYR A 47 15.04 7.45 -6.37
N ALA A 48 13.72 7.36 -6.52
CA ALA A 48 12.77 7.58 -5.44
C ALA A 48 12.42 6.24 -4.79
N PHE A 49 12.39 6.25 -3.46
CA PHE A 49 12.09 5.12 -2.61
C PHE A 49 11.00 5.48 -1.63
N ILE A 50 10.29 4.45 -1.17
CA ILE A 50 9.32 4.52 -0.09
C ILE A 50 9.76 3.62 1.06
N THR A 51 9.53 4.09 2.29
CA THR A 51 9.48 3.21 3.46
C THR A 51 8.03 2.93 3.79
N ILE A 52 7.75 1.71 4.23
CA ILE A 52 6.37 1.26 4.50
C ILE A 52 6.26 0.47 5.80
N ASP A 53 5.04 0.42 6.34
CA ASP A 53 4.65 -0.62 7.30
C ASP A 53 3.58 -1.52 6.65
N TRP A 54 3.74 -2.82 6.79
CA TRP A 54 2.84 -3.82 6.21
C TRP A 54 1.55 -3.96 7.01
N PHE A 55 0.45 -4.24 6.32
CA PHE A 55 -0.77 -4.73 6.93
C PHE A 55 -0.78 -6.25 6.98
N ASP A 56 -1.11 -6.80 8.14
CA ASP A 56 -1.34 -8.24 8.32
C ASP A 56 -2.82 -8.53 8.52
N ASN A 57 -3.33 -9.45 7.71
CA ASN A 57 -4.69 -9.96 7.85
C ASN A 57 -4.79 -10.82 9.10
N ILE A 58 -5.66 -10.46 10.04
CA ILE A 58 -5.85 -11.21 11.27
C ILE A 58 -6.84 -12.38 11.12
N ASN A 59 -7.31 -12.65 9.90
CA ASN A 59 -8.31 -13.67 9.55
C ASN A 59 -9.61 -13.55 10.35
N ARG A 60 -9.99 -12.31 10.69
CA ARG A 60 -11.26 -11.97 11.33
C ARG A 60 -12.06 -11.01 10.46
N ILE A 61 -13.38 -11.09 10.61
CA ILE A 61 -14.33 -10.27 9.89
C ILE A 61 -15.03 -9.33 10.88
N HIS A 62 -15.15 -8.05 10.52
CA HIS A 62 -15.87 -7.07 11.29
C HIS A 62 -17.35 -7.46 11.40
N ASN A 63 -17.91 -7.51 12.61
CA ASN A 63 -19.23 -8.10 12.87
C ASN A 63 -20.39 -7.42 12.12
N VAL A 64 -20.33 -6.09 11.98
CA VAL A 64 -21.38 -5.28 11.32
C VAL A 64 -21.09 -5.16 9.82
N LEU A 65 -19.98 -4.51 9.47
CA LEU A 65 -19.56 -4.27 8.08
C LEU A 65 -19.20 -5.54 7.29
N LYS A 66 -19.04 -6.71 7.90
CA LYS A 66 -18.60 -7.93 7.21
C LYS A 66 -17.31 -7.77 6.37
N CYS A 67 -16.47 -6.81 6.74
CA CYS A 67 -15.21 -6.49 6.08
C CYS A 67 -14.02 -7.15 6.81
N PRO A 68 -12.94 -7.52 6.10
CA PRO A 68 -11.76 -8.09 6.71
C PRO A 68 -11.03 -7.10 7.63
N LEU A 69 -10.45 -7.63 8.69
CA LEU A 69 -9.68 -6.88 9.68
C LEU A 69 -8.18 -7.10 9.50
N PHE A 70 -7.43 -6.03 9.71
CA PHE A 70 -5.97 -5.98 9.60
C PHE A 70 -5.38 -5.24 10.80
N HIS A 71 -4.10 -5.50 11.07
CA HIS A 71 -3.28 -4.66 11.93
C HIS A 71 -2.01 -4.25 11.19
N ILE A 72 -1.31 -3.23 11.68
CA ILE A 72 0.00 -2.84 11.14
C ILE A 72 1.07 -3.70 11.82
N GLN A 73 1.92 -4.33 11.02
CA GLN A 73 3.07 -5.09 11.52
C GLN A 73 4.04 -4.20 12.29
N THR A 74 4.38 -4.65 13.48
CA THR A 74 5.43 -4.07 14.32
C THR A 74 6.81 -4.50 13.82
N SER A 75 7.86 -3.89 14.39
CA SER A 75 9.25 -4.27 14.10
C SER A 75 9.63 -5.69 14.53
N GLN A 76 8.77 -6.37 15.30
CA GLN A 76 8.97 -7.77 15.71
C GLN A 76 8.36 -8.78 14.72
N ASP A 77 7.57 -8.30 13.75
CA ASP A 77 6.89 -9.15 12.77
C ASP A 77 7.76 -9.45 11.54
N ILE A 78 7.51 -10.61 10.93
CA ILE A 78 8.44 -11.41 10.11
C ILE A 78 8.85 -10.76 8.78
N ARG A 79 8.14 -9.74 8.27
CA ARG A 79 8.50 -9.13 6.97
C ARG A 79 9.64 -8.12 7.12
N TRP A 80 10.82 -8.55 6.68
CA TRP A 80 12.07 -7.77 6.75
C TRP A 80 12.13 -6.62 5.75
N ARG A 81 11.56 -6.78 4.55
CA ARG A 81 11.67 -5.78 3.49
C ARG A 81 10.61 -4.69 3.66
N ARG A 82 11.05 -3.49 4.01
CA ARG A 82 10.19 -2.29 4.20
C ARG A 82 10.58 -1.10 3.33
N ILE A 83 11.53 -1.29 2.42
CA ILE A 83 12.03 -0.25 1.52
C ILE A 83 11.88 -0.74 0.08
N PHE A 84 11.22 0.08 -0.74
CA PHE A 84 10.91 -0.25 -2.12
C PHE A 84 11.22 0.93 -3.05
N LEU A 85 11.59 0.62 -4.30
CA LEU A 85 11.56 1.60 -5.37
C LEU A 85 10.12 2.07 -5.57
N ILE A 86 9.91 3.35 -5.86
CA ILE A 86 8.56 3.88 -6.10
C ILE A 86 7.85 3.20 -7.29
N SER A 87 8.62 2.62 -8.22
CA SER A 87 8.11 1.91 -9.41
C SER A 87 7.33 0.64 -9.08
N ILE A 88 7.36 0.15 -7.84
CA ILE A 88 6.54 -0.99 -7.43
C ILE A 88 5.04 -0.63 -7.36
N ILE A 89 4.71 0.66 -7.33
CA ILE A 89 3.33 1.14 -7.32
C ILE A 89 2.84 1.18 -8.77
N ASP A 90 2.26 0.07 -9.22
CA ASP A 90 1.87 -0.14 -10.61
C ASP A 90 0.64 0.72 -11.00
N HIS A 91 -0.36 0.82 -10.10
CA HIS A 91 -1.63 1.52 -10.35
C HIS A 91 -2.15 2.32 -9.15
N VAL A 92 -2.90 3.39 -9.44
CA VAL A 92 -3.57 4.29 -8.46
C VAL A 92 -4.48 3.47 -7.54
N GLN A 93 -4.35 3.76 -6.25
CA GLN A 93 -5.04 3.15 -5.11
C GLN A 93 -6.52 2.83 -5.37
N LYS A 94 -6.90 1.58 -5.14
CA LYS A 94 -8.32 1.18 -5.05
C LYS A 94 -8.68 0.60 -3.68
N VAL A 95 -7.74 0.55 -2.74
CA VAL A 95 -7.99 -0.08 -1.44
C VAL A 95 -8.14 0.98 -0.37
N HIS A 96 -9.32 1.01 0.23
CA HIS A 96 -9.66 1.95 1.29
C HIS A 96 -9.60 1.23 2.64
N PHE A 97 -8.76 1.72 3.53
CA PHE A 97 -8.66 1.24 4.90
C PHE A 97 -9.16 2.30 5.86
N VAL A 98 -9.97 1.88 6.83
CA VAL A 98 -10.48 2.74 7.90
C VAL A 98 -9.96 2.21 9.22
N TYR A 99 -9.31 3.06 10.01
CA TYR A 99 -8.87 2.70 11.34
C TYR A 99 -10.03 2.80 12.33
N ASP A 100 -10.32 1.70 13.03
CA ASP A 100 -11.32 1.64 14.09
C ASP A 100 -10.65 1.66 15.47
N THR A 101 -10.71 2.82 16.10
CA THR A 101 -10.15 3.09 17.45
C THR A 101 -10.77 2.25 18.56
N LYS A 102 -11.97 1.67 18.38
CA LYS A 102 -12.64 0.88 19.43
C LYS A 102 -12.06 -0.52 19.57
N ILE A 103 -11.63 -1.10 18.46
CA ILE A 103 -11.06 -2.44 18.39
C ILE A 103 -9.57 -2.43 18.10
N ASP A 104 -8.98 -1.23 17.90
CA ASP A 104 -7.57 -1.00 17.57
C ASP A 104 -7.10 -1.79 16.32
N LEU A 105 -7.94 -1.78 15.28
CA LEU A 105 -7.70 -2.51 14.05
C LEU A 105 -8.09 -1.69 12.82
N TRP A 106 -7.56 -2.10 11.68
CA TRP A 106 -7.86 -1.53 10.39
C TRP A 106 -8.89 -2.38 9.65
N ILE A 107 -9.92 -1.74 9.13
CA ILE A 107 -10.98 -2.37 8.35
C ILE A 107 -10.67 -2.13 6.88
N LYS A 108 -10.44 -3.21 6.11
CA LYS A 108 -10.38 -3.11 4.65
C LYS A 108 -11.79 -2.93 4.13
N ASN A 109 -12.15 -1.70 3.77
CA ASN A 109 -13.49 -1.39 3.32
C ASN A 109 -13.71 -1.97 1.91
N ASN A 110 -14.56 -2.99 1.82
CA ASN A 110 -14.95 -3.61 0.55
C ASN A 110 -16.15 -2.89 -0.11
N TYR A 111 -16.79 -1.97 0.61
CA TYR A 111 -17.83 -1.11 0.06
C TYR A 111 -17.17 0.15 -0.46
N TYR A 112 -16.93 0.14 -1.77
CA TYR A 112 -16.41 1.30 -2.47
C TYR A 112 -17.35 2.50 -2.28
N PHE A 113 -16.85 3.56 -1.65
CA PHE A 113 -17.29 4.89 -2.02
C PHE A 113 -16.43 5.28 -3.22
N THR A 114 -16.94 5.10 -4.43
CA THR A 114 -16.50 5.98 -5.52
C THR A 114 -16.89 7.38 -5.07
N ALA A 115 -15.93 8.14 -4.56
CA ALA A 115 -16.11 9.59 -4.42
C ALA A 115 -16.45 10.10 -5.82
N ILE A 116 -17.70 10.55 -5.97
CA ILE A 116 -18.24 11.17 -7.18
C ILE A 116 -17.58 12.53 -7.36
#